data_AF-A0A8T9FVZ2-F1
#
_entry.id   AF-A0A8T9FVZ2-F1
#
_cell.length_a   1.000
_cell.length_b   1.000
_cell.length_c   1.000
_cell.angle_alpha   90.00
_cell.angle_beta   90.00
_cell.angle_gamma   90.00
#
_symmetry.space_group_name_H-M   'P 1'
#
loop_
_entity.id
_entity.type
_entity.pdbx_description
1 polymer ?
#
loop_
_entity_poly.entity_id
_entity_poly.type
_entity_poly.pdbx_seq_one_letter_code
_entity_poly.pdbx_strand_id
1 'polypeptide(L)'
;MNIEPDFQVIEDASAPKGRRIVRKGGSPAKTEAIDLATDSGEQLSDEQLRAAIKEATGKAPHHKMGRDKLIEVFNALNKADDQDEEASNGLTRREIEADLTAMNIDFDPRDPLEDLAALRDLEREQRQQ
;
A
#
# COMPACT_ATOMS: atom_id res chain seq x y z
N MET A 1 13.66 44.22 24.81
CA MET A 1 12.80 43.06 24.56
C MET A 1 13.57 42.19 23.57
N ASN A 2 14.39 41.27 24.09
CA ASN A 2 15.15 40.31 23.30
C ASN A 2 14.57 38.95 23.65
N ILE A 3 13.93 38.30 22.68
CA ILE A 3 13.33 36.97 22.84
C ILE A 3 14.34 35.99 22.25
N GLU A 4 14.97 35.19 23.10
CA GLU A 4 15.80 34.05 22.71
C GLU A 4 14.90 32.92 22.18
N PRO A 5 15.29 32.18 21.12
CA PRO A 5 14.52 31.03 20.66
C PRO A 5 14.79 29.81 21.57
N ASP A 6 13.73 29.38 22.27
CA ASP A 6 13.65 28.10 22.97
C ASP A 6 13.98 26.93 22.04
N PHE A 7 15.12 26.28 22.29
CA PHE A 7 15.57 25.09 21.57
C PHE A 7 14.95 23.87 22.26
N GLN A 8 13.88 23.29 21.70
CA GLN A 8 13.28 22.06 22.24
C GLN A 8 14.17 20.85 21.94
N VAL A 9 14.66 20.25 23.02
CA VAL A 9 15.44 19.01 23.08
C VAL A 9 14.53 17.83 22.73
N ILE A 10 14.85 17.09 21.66
CA ILE A 10 14.23 15.80 21.39
C ILE A 10 15.11 14.73 22.06
N GLU A 11 14.69 14.27 23.23
CA GLU A 11 15.24 13.06 23.85
C GLU A 11 14.70 11.82 23.12
N ASP A 12 15.43 11.34 22.12
CA ASP A 12 15.27 9.96 21.63
C ASP A 12 16.24 9.05 22.41
N ALA A 13 15.75 8.51 23.51
CA ALA A 13 16.45 7.53 24.33
C ALA A 13 16.27 6.13 23.74
N SER A 14 16.88 5.82 22.59
CA SER A 14 17.10 4.43 22.18
C SER A 14 18.29 4.28 21.22
N ALA A 15 19.50 4.40 21.77
CA ALA A 15 20.72 3.96 21.10
C ALA A 15 21.35 2.79 21.86
N PRO A 16 21.63 1.65 21.23
CA PRO A 16 22.84 0.91 21.52
C PRO A 16 24.00 1.51 20.72
N LYS A 17 24.95 2.04 21.49
CA LYS A 17 26.24 2.59 21.09
C LYS A 17 27.04 1.58 20.25
N GLY A 18 27.74 2.06 19.21
CA GLY A 18 29.03 1.46 18.82
C GLY A 18 29.19 0.76 17.48
N ARG A 19 28.49 1.14 16.39
CA ARG A 19 28.88 0.69 15.04
C ARG A 19 29.13 1.85 14.11
N ARG A 20 30.40 2.10 13.79
CA ARG A 20 30.83 3.01 12.72
C ARG A 20 30.36 2.46 11.38
N ILE A 21 29.14 2.79 11.00
CA ILE A 21 28.61 2.57 9.65
C ILE A 21 29.11 3.72 8.78
N VAL A 22 30.20 3.46 8.06
CA VAL A 22 30.52 4.20 6.84
C VAL A 22 29.39 3.94 5.83
N ARG A 23 28.38 4.81 5.81
CA ARG A 23 27.41 4.86 4.70
C ARG A 23 27.84 5.97 3.76
N LYS A 24 28.49 5.53 2.68
CA LYS A 24 28.69 6.28 1.44
C LYS A 24 27.36 6.95 1.08
N GLY A 25 27.38 8.26 0.88
CA GLY A 25 26.22 9.04 0.49
C GLY A 25 25.50 8.39 -0.69
N GLY A 26 24.27 7.95 -0.42
CA GLY A 26 23.22 7.83 -1.41
C GLY A 26 22.15 8.80 -0.94
N SER A 27 21.98 9.89 -1.66
CA SER A 27 20.91 10.86 -1.44
C SER A 27 19.59 10.12 -1.19
N PRO A 28 18.72 10.56 -0.28
CA PRO A 28 17.33 10.14 -0.35
C PRO A 28 16.82 10.69 -1.68
N ALA A 29 16.80 9.83 -2.71
CA ALA A 29 15.99 10.09 -3.87
C ALA A 29 14.60 10.39 -3.30
N LYS A 30 14.06 11.55 -3.66
CA LYS A 30 12.64 11.83 -3.49
C LYS A 30 11.93 10.60 -4.03
N THR A 31 11.41 9.75 -3.15
CA THR A 31 10.45 8.74 -3.56
C THR A 31 9.23 9.57 -3.90
N GLU A 32 9.09 9.91 -5.18
CA GLU A 32 7.76 10.21 -5.71
C GLU A 32 6.90 9.04 -5.27
N ALA A 33 5.85 9.31 -4.50
CA ALA A 33 4.96 8.29 -3.99
C ALA A 33 4.51 7.47 -5.20
N ILE A 34 5.01 6.24 -5.28
CA ILE A 34 4.64 5.33 -6.36
C ILE A 34 3.22 4.91 -5.99
N ASP A 35 2.22 5.47 -6.68
CA ASP A 35 0.83 5.11 -6.47
C ASP A 35 0.65 3.64 -6.89
N LEU A 36 0.66 2.75 -5.89
CA LEU A 36 0.43 1.31 -6.07
C LEU A 36 -0.95 1.03 -6.71
N ALA A 37 -1.85 2.01 -6.75
CA ALA A 37 -3.20 1.86 -7.30
C ALA A 37 -3.28 1.91 -8.84
N THR A 38 -2.23 2.33 -9.58
CA THR A 38 -2.38 2.58 -11.04
C THR A 38 -1.29 2.03 -11.96
N ASP A 39 -0.06 1.85 -11.49
CA ASP A 39 1.02 1.42 -12.37
C ASP A 39 1.20 -0.09 -12.38
N SER A 40 1.18 -0.70 -13.57
CA SER A 40 1.72 -2.05 -13.74
C SER A 40 3.24 -1.94 -13.65
N GLY A 41 3.87 -2.69 -12.75
CA GLY A 41 5.31 -2.59 -12.45
C GLY A 41 6.25 -2.72 -13.66
N GLU A 42 5.74 -3.12 -14.82
CA GLU A 42 6.43 -3.15 -16.11
C GLU A 42 6.98 -1.79 -16.57
N GLN A 43 6.34 -0.68 -16.18
CA GLN A 43 6.79 0.68 -16.54
C GLN A 43 7.88 1.20 -15.60
N LEU A 44 8.05 0.57 -14.44
CA LEU A 44 9.02 0.98 -13.42
C LEU A 44 10.39 0.34 -13.68
N SER A 45 11.45 1.07 -13.36
CA SER A 45 12.82 0.53 -13.37
C SER A 45 13.02 -0.47 -12.24
N ASP A 46 14.01 -1.37 -12.35
CA ASP A 46 14.28 -2.40 -11.33
C ASP A 46 14.53 -1.79 -9.94
N GLU A 47 15.18 -0.63 -9.88
CA GLU A 47 15.43 0.10 -8.63
C GLU A 47 14.15 0.72 -8.06
N GLN A 48 13.27 1.25 -8.92
CA GLN A 48 11.97 1.78 -8.51
C GLN A 48 11.06 0.67 -7.98
N LEU A 49 11.00 -0.49 -8.64
CA LEU A 49 10.25 -1.65 -8.15
C LEU A 49 10.74 -2.09 -6.76
N ARG A 50 12.07 -2.16 -6.56
CA ARG A 50 12.63 -2.53 -5.26
C ARG A 50 12.30 -1.50 -4.18
N ALA A 51 12.33 -0.22 -4.53
CA ALA A 51 11.95 0.87 -3.62
C ALA A 51 10.47 0.77 -3.25
N ALA A 52 9.57 0.64 -4.23
CA ALA A 52 8.14 0.52 -4.04
C ALA A 52 7.75 -0.69 -3.17
N ILE A 53 8.30 -1.88 -3.49
CA ILE A 53 8.07 -3.09 -2.70
C ILE A 53 8.59 -2.91 -1.28
N LYS A 54 9.74 -2.28 -1.10
CA LYS A 54 10.31 -2.02 0.23
C LYS A 54 9.48 -1.03 1.03
N GLU A 55 8.90 -0.03 0.37
CA GLU A 55 8.02 0.95 0.98
C GLU A 55 6.72 0.29 1.44
N ALA A 56 6.04 -0.42 0.54
CA ALA A 56 4.78 -1.11 0.83
C ALA A 56 4.94 -2.24 1.87
N THR A 57 5.99 -3.05 1.78
CA THR A 57 6.17 -4.22 2.69
C THR A 57 7.03 -3.94 3.92
N GLY A 58 7.71 -2.78 3.96
CA GLY A 58 8.79 -2.51 4.92
C GLY A 58 10.04 -3.38 4.75
N LYS A 59 10.09 -4.29 3.76
CA LYS A 59 11.17 -5.28 3.56
C LYS A 59 11.77 -5.15 2.18
N ALA A 60 13.09 -5.00 2.12
CA ALA A 60 13.79 -4.90 0.84
C ALA A 60 13.79 -6.26 0.12
N PRO A 61 13.30 -6.34 -1.13
CA PRO A 61 13.39 -7.57 -1.92
C PRO A 61 14.85 -7.94 -2.20
N HIS A 62 15.11 -9.23 -2.40
CA HIS A 62 16.47 -9.74 -2.54
C HIS A 62 17.15 -9.15 -3.79
N HIS A 63 18.38 -8.64 -3.66
CA HIS A 63 19.11 -7.96 -4.74
C HIS A 63 19.39 -8.81 -5.99
N LYS A 64 19.19 -10.13 -5.90
CA LYS A 64 19.27 -11.08 -7.04
C LYS A 64 17.90 -11.46 -7.62
N MET A 65 16.79 -10.91 -7.12
CA MET A 65 15.49 -11.05 -7.80
C MET A 65 15.61 -10.43 -9.18
N GLY A 66 15.25 -11.22 -10.19
CA GLY A 66 15.09 -10.74 -11.56
C GLY A 66 13.90 -9.79 -11.67
N ARG A 67 13.90 -8.99 -12.74
CA ARG A 67 12.87 -8.01 -13.05
C ARG A 67 11.47 -8.63 -13.03
N ASP A 68 11.29 -9.79 -13.67
CA ASP A 68 9.99 -10.48 -13.72
C ASP A 68 9.42 -10.74 -12.32
N LYS A 69 10.30 -11.14 -11.38
CA LYS A 69 9.90 -11.43 -10.00
C LYS A 69 9.57 -10.16 -9.22
N LEU A 70 10.25 -9.05 -9.52
CA LEU A 70 9.94 -7.75 -8.91
C LEU A 70 8.60 -7.24 -9.41
N ILE A 71 8.31 -7.35 -10.70
CA ILE A 71 7.02 -6.99 -11.28
C ILE A 71 5.90 -7.85 -10.67
N GLU A 72 6.10 -9.16 -10.56
CA GLU A 72 5.13 -10.08 -9.94
C GLU A 72 4.80 -9.67 -8.50
N VAL A 73 5.83 -9.39 -7.69
CA VAL A 73 5.64 -8.99 -6.29
C VAL A 73 4.96 -7.62 -6.19
N PHE A 74 5.39 -6.64 -7.00
CA PHE A 74 4.78 -5.33 -7.03
C PHE A 74 3.31 -5.38 -7.46
N ASN A 75 2.99 -6.11 -8.53
CA ASN A 75 1.62 -6.29 -8.99
C ASN A 75 0.75 -7.03 -7.95
N ALA A 76 1.34 -7.97 -7.20
CA ALA A 76 0.63 -8.65 -6.12
C ALA A 76 0.34 -7.71 -4.93
N LEU A 77 1.22 -6.73 -4.67
CA LEU A 77 1.01 -5.71 -3.64
C LEU A 77 -0.05 -4.70 -4.09
N ASN A 78 0.01 -4.22 -5.33
CA ASN A 78 -1.03 -3.34 -5.90
C ASN A 78 -2.42 -3.99 -5.77
N LYS A 79 -2.52 -5.27 -6.15
CA LYS A 79 -3.75 -6.05 -5.98
C LYS A 79 -4.17 -6.24 -4.53
N ALA A 80 -3.26 -6.16 -3.56
CA ALA A 80 -3.59 -6.28 -2.15
C ALA A 80 -4.05 -4.93 -1.58
N ASP A 81 -3.39 -3.82 -1.94
CA ASP A 81 -3.82 -2.46 -1.59
C ASP A 81 -5.22 -2.14 -2.14
N ASP A 82 -5.54 -2.55 -3.38
CA ASP A 82 -6.89 -2.47 -3.95
C ASP A 82 -7.96 -3.23 -3.13
N GLN A 83 -7.55 -4.13 -2.23
CA GLN A 83 -8.42 -4.98 -1.44
C GLN A 83 -8.54 -4.52 0.01
N ASP A 84 -7.63 -3.68 0.49
CA ASP A 84 -7.65 -3.06 1.82
C ASP A 84 -8.42 -1.72 1.83
N GLU A 85 -8.90 -1.26 0.69
CA GLU A 85 -9.84 -0.12 0.61
C GLU A 85 -11.16 -0.51 1.30
N GLU A 86 -11.61 0.32 2.25
CA GLU A 86 -12.83 0.16 3.03
C GLU A 86 -13.93 1.08 2.49
N ALA A 87 -15.12 0.51 2.23
CA ALA A 87 -16.27 1.30 1.85
C ALA A 87 -16.82 2.06 3.06
N SER A 88 -17.74 3.00 2.82
CA SER A 88 -18.41 3.77 3.87
C SER A 88 -19.14 2.90 4.91
N ASN A 89 -19.45 1.65 4.59
CA ASN A 89 -20.05 0.67 5.50
C ASN A 89 -19.01 -0.13 6.33
N GLY A 90 -17.73 0.20 6.22
CA GLY A 90 -16.61 -0.40 6.97
C GLY A 90 -16.23 -1.80 6.49
N LEU A 91 -16.63 -2.19 5.28
CA LEU A 91 -16.25 -3.46 4.67
C LEU A 91 -15.17 -3.24 3.63
N THR A 92 -14.19 -4.12 3.65
CA THR A 92 -13.15 -4.17 2.63
C THR A 92 -13.73 -4.64 1.30
N ARG A 93 -13.08 -4.25 0.20
CA ARG A 93 -13.47 -4.72 -1.14
C ARG A 93 -13.60 -6.23 -1.20
N ARG A 94 -12.66 -6.94 -0.58
CA ARG A 94 -12.65 -8.40 -0.52
C ARG A 94 -13.88 -8.98 0.15
N GLU A 95 -14.35 -8.37 1.24
CA GLU A 95 -15.54 -8.81 1.96
C GLU A 95 -16.81 -8.57 1.14
N ILE A 96 -16.89 -7.42 0.48
CA ILE A 96 -18.02 -7.07 -0.39
C ILE A 96 -18.08 -8.03 -1.58
N GLU A 97 -16.96 -8.25 -2.29
CA GLU A 97 -16.88 -9.20 -3.40
C GLU A 97 -17.21 -10.63 -2.96
N ALA A 98 -16.72 -11.06 -1.79
CA ALA A 98 -17.02 -12.38 -1.24
C ALA A 98 -18.52 -12.54 -0.95
N ASP A 99 -19.17 -11.50 -0.41
CA ASP A 99 -20.60 -11.52 -0.14
C ASP A 99 -21.43 -11.49 -1.44
N LEU A 100 -21.06 -10.66 -2.42
CA LEU A 100 -21.70 -10.64 -3.74
C LEU A 100 -21.58 -12.00 -4.43
N THR A 101 -20.40 -12.62 -4.37
CA THR A 101 -20.15 -13.98 -4.88
C THR A 101 -20.95 -15.03 -4.13
N ALA A 102 -21.02 -14.96 -2.79
CA ALA A 102 -21.84 -15.85 -1.97
C ALA A 102 -23.34 -15.70 -2.29
N MET A 103 -23.75 -14.49 -2.67
CA MET A 103 -25.08 -14.20 -3.15
C MET A 103 -25.28 -14.56 -4.64
N ASN A 104 -24.23 -14.98 -5.35
CA ASN A 104 -24.25 -15.32 -6.77
C ASN A 104 -24.69 -14.13 -7.66
N ILE A 105 -24.29 -12.92 -7.26
CA ILE A 105 -24.51 -11.66 -7.97
C ILE A 105 -23.39 -11.46 -8.98
N ASP A 106 -23.74 -11.00 -10.17
CA ASP A 106 -22.79 -10.60 -11.20
C ASP A 106 -22.33 -9.16 -10.89
N PHE A 107 -21.02 -8.96 -10.73
CA PHE A 107 -20.41 -7.66 -10.41
C PHE A 107 -19.08 -7.52 -11.16
N ASP A 108 -18.68 -6.28 -11.48
CA ASP A 108 -17.35 -6.02 -12.05
C ASP A 108 -16.36 -5.77 -10.90
N PRO A 109 -15.28 -6.56 -10.75
CA PRO A 109 -14.24 -6.29 -9.75
C PRO A 109 -13.50 -4.96 -9.97
N ARG A 110 -13.74 -4.26 -11.08
CA ARG A 110 -13.22 -2.91 -11.36
C ARG A 110 -14.18 -1.80 -10.96
N ASP A 111 -15.43 -2.11 -10.61
CA ASP A 111 -16.38 -1.11 -10.14
C ASP A 111 -15.87 -0.48 -8.84
N PRO A 112 -16.13 0.82 -8.63
CA PRO A 112 -15.69 1.52 -7.43
C PRO A 112 -16.28 0.84 -6.20
N LEU A 113 -15.49 0.85 -5.12
CA LEU A 113 -15.81 0.15 -3.88
C LEU A 113 -17.20 0.52 -3.31
N GLU A 114 -17.57 1.80 -3.39
CA GLU A 114 -18.88 2.30 -2.98
C GLU A 114 -20.03 1.68 -3.79
N ASP A 115 -19.87 1.50 -5.10
CA ASP A 115 -20.90 0.90 -5.95
C ASP A 115 -21.06 -0.59 -5.63
N LEU A 116 -19.96 -1.31 -5.41
CA LEU A 116 -19.97 -2.71 -4.97
C LEU A 116 -20.64 -2.85 -3.60
N ALA A 117 -20.33 -1.96 -2.66
CA ALA A 117 -20.94 -1.92 -1.33
C ALA A 117 -22.45 -1.68 -1.41
N ALA A 118 -22.88 -0.70 -2.21
CA ALA A 118 -24.28 -0.38 -2.42
C ALA A 118 -25.05 -1.56 -3.05
N LEU A 119 -24.45 -2.24 -4.04
CA LEU A 119 -25.02 -3.42 -4.67
C LEU A 119 -25.24 -4.56 -3.66
N ARG A 120 -24.25 -4.82 -2.81
CA ARG A 120 -24.33 -5.84 -1.76
C ARG A 120 -25.45 -5.55 -0.77
N ASP A 121 -25.55 -4.31 -0.29
CA ASP A 121 -26.55 -3.92 0.70
C ASP A 121 -27.97 -3.97 0.11
N LEU A 122 -28.14 -3.50 -1.13
CA LEU A 122 -29.41 -3.60 -1.87
C LEU A 122 -29.86 -5.06 -2.04
N GLU A 123 -28.95 -5.97 -2.38
CA GLU A 123 -29.29 -7.39 -2.54
C GLU A 123 -29.60 -8.07 -1.19
N ARG A 124 -28.85 -7.73 -0.13
CA ARG A 124 -29.13 -8.21 1.23
C ARG A 124 -30.52 -7.78 1.70
N GLU A 125 -30.95 -6.56 1.37
CA GLU A 125 -32.29 -6.06 1.68
C GLU A 125 -33.37 -6.82 0.90
N GLN A 126 -33.17 -7.07 -0.40
CA GLN A 126 -34.14 -7.82 -1.23
C GLN A 126 -34.38 -9.25 -0.73
N ARG A 127 -33.37 -9.89 -0.13
CA ARG A 127 -33.48 -11.27 0.37
C ARG A 127 -34.03 -11.38 1.79
N GLN A 128 -34.06 -10.29 2.54
CA GLN A 128 -34.63 -10.24 3.89
C GLN A 128 -36.11 -9.84 3.92
N GLN A 129 -36.73 -9.65 2.75
CA GLN A 129 -38.19 -9.51 2.59
C GLN A 129 -38.87 -10.85 2.28
#